data_AF-A0A3D5X9R6-F1
#
_entry.id   AF-A0A3D5X9R6-F1
#
_cell.length_a   1.000
_cell.length_b   1.000
_cell.length_c   1.000
_cell.angle_alpha   90.00
_cell.angle_beta   90.00
_cell.angle_gamma   90.00
#
_symmetry.space_group_name_H-M   'P 1'
#
loop_
_entity.id
_entity.type
_entity.pdbx_description
1 polymer ?
#
loop_
_entity_poly.entity_id
_entity_poly.type
_entity_poly.pdbx_seq_one_letter_code
_entity_poly.pdbx_strand_id
1 'polypeptide(L)'
;MATFLFDEIIFGPVHSRRLGASLGVNLLPTKSKVCSFDCIYCECGWTNSAESSKLPTRDEVKEHMQSRLMKMKTNAENLDVI
;
A
#
# COMPACT_ATOMS: atom_id res chain seq x y z
N MET A 1 -7.94 11.53 14.92
CA MET A 1 -7.51 10.12 15.01
C MET A 1 -7.62 9.53 13.61
N ALA A 2 -6.50 9.42 12.91
CA ALA A 2 -6.45 8.74 11.62
C ALA A 2 -6.39 7.24 11.92
N THR A 3 -7.45 6.53 11.57
CA THR A 3 -7.52 5.08 11.73
C THR A 3 -6.99 4.46 10.44
N PHE A 4 -5.87 3.73 10.55
CA PHE A 4 -5.28 2.84 9.55
C PHE A 4 -5.17 3.35 8.09
N LEU A 5 -4.01 3.93 7.76
CA LEU A 5 -3.53 4.05 6.38
C LEU A 5 -2.35 3.08 6.20
N PHE A 6 -2.25 2.48 5.01
CA PHE A 6 -1.06 1.68 4.66
C PHE A 6 0.14 2.61 4.51
N ASP A 7 1.19 2.34 5.28
CA ASP A 7 2.39 3.17 5.39
C ASP A 7 3.44 2.88 4.31
N GLU A 8 3.23 1.84 3.49
CA GLU A 8 4.11 1.42 2.41
C GLU A 8 3.40 1.44 1.04
N ILE A 9 4.17 1.70 -0.03
CA ILE A 9 3.72 1.63 -1.43
C ILE A 9 3.55 0.15 -1.86
N ILE A 10 4.50 -0.71 -1.48
CA ILE A 10 4.45 -2.15 -1.73
C ILE A 10 4.55 -2.85 -0.38
N PHE A 11 3.54 -3.62 -0.02
CA PHE A 11 3.44 -4.28 1.28
C PHE A 11 3.19 -5.79 1.12
N GLY A 12 3.47 -6.56 2.17
CA GLY A 12 3.38 -8.03 2.14
C GLY A 12 4.72 -8.70 2.43
N PRO A 13 4.82 -10.05 2.32
CA PRO A 13 3.85 -10.95 1.69
C PRO A 13 2.56 -11.12 2.50
N VAL A 14 1.43 -10.93 1.80
CA VAL A 14 0.09 -11.18 2.33
C VAL A 14 -0.31 -12.61 2.01
N HIS A 15 -0.52 -13.40 3.06
CA HIS A 15 -0.96 -14.79 2.93
C HIS A 15 -2.48 -14.85 2.81
N SER A 16 -2.94 -15.00 1.57
CA SER A 16 -4.35 -15.20 1.25
C SER A 16 -4.69 -16.68 1.28
N ARG A 17 -5.78 -17.03 1.95
CA ARG A 17 -6.34 -18.40 1.88
C ARG A 17 -6.73 -18.81 0.46
N ARG A 18 -7.05 -17.85 -0.42
CA ARG A 18 -7.51 -18.10 -1.79
C ARG A 18 -6.38 -18.05 -2.83
N LEU A 19 -5.40 -17.16 -2.63
CA LEU A 19 -4.37 -16.83 -3.63
C LEU A 19 -2.96 -17.24 -3.19
N GLY A 20 -2.79 -17.77 -1.98
CA GLY A 20 -1.46 -18.03 -1.42
C GLY A 20 -0.73 -16.74 -1.02
N ALA A 21 0.59 -16.73 -1.16
CA ALA A 21 1.44 -15.57 -0.88
C ALA A 21 1.38 -14.53 -2.01
N SER A 22 0.99 -13.31 -1.67
CA SER A 22 0.82 -12.20 -2.61
C SER A 22 1.47 -10.91 -2.12
N LEU A 23 1.75 -9.97 -3.02
CA LEU A 23 2.18 -8.62 -2.69
C LEU A 23 1.04 -7.62 -2.89
N GLY A 24 0.85 -6.75 -1.92
CA GLY A 24 -0.08 -5.62 -2.00
C GLY A 24 0.58 -4.41 -2.66
N VAL A 25 -0.22 -3.65 -3.41
CA VAL A 25 0.20 -2.41 -4.08
C VAL A 25 -0.71 -1.28 -3.62
N ASN A 26 -0.14 -0.29 -2.93
CA ASN A 26 -0.79 0.94 -2.54
C ASN A 26 -0.28 2.10 -3.40
N LEU A 27 -1.16 2.63 -4.26
CA LEU A 27 -0.87 3.78 -5.12
C LEU A 27 -1.32 5.11 -4.50
N LEU A 28 -1.80 5.08 -3.25
CA LEU A 28 -2.19 6.26 -2.53
C LEU A 28 -1.06 6.74 -1.60
N PRO A 29 -1.09 8.02 -1.20
CA PRO A 29 -0.12 8.54 -0.25
C PRO A 29 -0.20 7.78 1.08
N THR A 30 0.96 7.47 1.66
CA THR A 30 1.05 6.60 2.84
C THR A 30 0.68 7.29 4.15
N LYS A 31 0.68 8.62 4.16
CA LYS A 31 0.46 9.44 5.36
C LYS A 31 -0.87 10.17 5.36
N SER A 32 -1.60 10.14 4.26
CA SER A 32 -2.77 10.98 4.08
C SER A 32 -3.77 10.38 3.13
N LYS A 33 -5.04 10.60 3.47
CA LYS A 33 -6.19 10.12 2.70
C LYS A 33 -6.44 11.06 1.53
N VAL A 34 -6.53 10.49 0.33
CA VAL A 34 -6.97 11.21 -0.87
C VAL A 34 -8.39 10.77 -1.20
N CYS A 35 -9.37 11.59 -0.86
CA CYS A 35 -10.79 11.33 -1.12
C CYS A 35 -11.55 12.66 -1.23
N SER A 36 -12.54 12.73 -2.10
CA SER A 36 -13.43 13.89 -2.22
C SER A 36 -14.56 13.91 -1.18
N PHE A 37 -14.72 12.84 -0.40
CA PHE A 37 -15.77 12.67 0.59
C PHE A 37 -15.21 12.66 2.01
N ASP A 38 -16.01 13.09 2.98
CA ASP A 38 -15.68 13.10 4.40
C ASP A 38 -16.74 12.34 5.22
N CYS A 39 -16.82 11.03 4.97
CA CYS A 39 -17.86 10.18 5.55
C CYS A 39 -17.62 9.93 7.06
N ILE A 40 -18.66 10.08 7.88
CA ILE A 40 -18.61 9.82 9.34
C ILE A 40 -18.25 8.36 9.71
N TYR A 41 -18.45 7.43 8.77
CA TYR A 41 -18.14 6.01 8.93
C TYR A 41 -16.84 5.58 8.25
N CYS A 42 -16.02 6.53 7.78
CA CYS A 42 -14.81 6.19 7.06
C CYS A 42 -13.77 5.54 7.98
N GLU A 43 -13.41 4.29 7.69
CA GLU A 43 -12.38 3.57 8.43
C GLU A 43 -11.00 4.23 8.32
N CYS A 44 -10.72 4.94 7.23
CA CYS A 44 -9.49 5.71 7.01
C CYS A 44 -9.46 7.04 7.80
N GLY A 45 -10.51 7.35 8.55
CA GLY A 45 -10.67 8.60 9.29
C GLY A 45 -11.13 9.79 8.43
N TRP A 46 -11.10 10.97 9.06
CA TRP A 46 -11.51 12.25 8.49
C TRP A 46 -10.57 12.70 7.36
N THR A 47 -11.16 13.33 6.34
CA THR A 47 -10.42 13.86 5.19
C THR A 47 -9.82 15.23 5.52
N ASN A 48 -8.50 15.31 5.65
CA ASN A 48 -7.78 16.58 5.74
C ASN A 48 -7.56 17.17 4.34
N SER A 49 -8.48 18.02 3.89
CA SER A 49 -8.43 18.66 2.55
C SER A 49 -7.25 19.61 2.32
N ALA A 50 -6.48 19.94 3.37
CA ALA A 50 -5.42 20.95 3.33
C ALA A 50 -4.09 20.45 2.75
N GLU A 51 -3.86 19.13 2.69
CA GLU A 51 -2.61 18.57 2.21
C GLU A 51 -2.82 17.90 0.85
N SER A 52 -2.42 18.58 -0.23
CA SER A 52 -2.31 17.99 -1.56
C SER A 52 -1.26 16.88 -1.51
N SER A 53 -1.73 15.69 -1.21
CA SER A 53 -0.87 14.56 -0.91
C SER A 53 -0.34 14.00 -2.23
N LYS A 54 0.98 14.10 -2.43
CA LYS A 54 1.62 13.69 -3.70
C LYS A 54 1.43 12.19 -3.90
N LEU A 55 0.81 11.81 -5.01
CA LEU A 55 0.71 10.41 -5.42
C LEU A 55 2.11 9.87 -5.77
N PRO A 56 2.41 8.60 -5.43
CA PRO A 56 3.66 7.97 -5.82
C PRO A 56 3.78 7.94 -7.34
N THR A 57 4.97 8.27 -7.83
CA THR A 57 5.31 8.20 -9.24
C THR A 57 5.53 6.75 -9.68
N ARG A 58 5.39 6.48 -10.98
CA ARG A 58 5.61 5.13 -11.52
C ARG A 58 7.02 4.60 -11.23
N ASP A 59 8.02 5.47 -11.24
CA ASP A 59 9.41 5.10 -10.99
C ASP A 59 9.62 4.74 -9.51
N GLU A 60 9.04 5.51 -8.58
CA GLU A 60 9.02 5.15 -7.15
C GLU A 60 8.35 3.78 -6.94
N VAL A 61 7.17 3.54 -7.52
CA VAL A 61 6.49 2.24 -7.38
C VAL A 61 7.36 1.10 -7.91
N LYS A 62 8.03 1.30 -9.05
CA LYS A 62 8.93 0.31 -9.64
C LYS A 62 10.11 0.02 -8.72
N GLU A 63 10.76 1.04 -8.17
CA GLU A 63 11.89 0.90 -7.26
C GLU A 63 11.49 0.14 -5.99
N HIS A 64 10.36 0.52 -5.37
CA HIS A 64 9.84 -0.16 -4.18
C HIS A 64 9.47 -1.62 -4.48
N MET A 65 8.86 -1.89 -5.63
CA MET A 65 8.52 -3.25 -6.06
C MET A 65 9.78 -4.11 -6.25
N GLN A 66 10.78 -3.59 -6.98
CA GLN A 66 12.04 -4.29 -7.20
C GLN A 66 12.76 -4.59 -5.89
N SER A 67 12.85 -3.60 -5.00
CA SER A 67 13.44 -3.76 -3.67
C SER A 67 12.75 -4.87 -2.87
N ARG A 68 11.41 -4.90 -2.86
CA ARG A 68 10.66 -5.94 -2.13
C ARG A 68 10.86 -7.33 -2.73
N LEU A 69 10.80 -7.46 -4.05
CA LEU A 69 11.03 -8.74 -4.75
C LEU A 69 12.44 -9.28 -4.51
N MET A 70 13.46 -8.42 -4.52
CA MET A 70 14.83 -8.83 -4.18
C MET A 70 14.93 -9.34 -2.74
N LYS A 71 14.29 -8.66 -1.78
CA LYS A 71 14.25 -9.12 -0.38
C LYS A 71 13.56 -10.48 -0.24
N MET A 72 12.43 -10.68 -0.92
CA MET A 72 11.73 -11.97 -0.90
C MET A 72 12.59 -13.10 -1.48
N LYS A 73 13.31 -12.83 -2.58
CA LYS A 73 14.23 -13.78 -3.19
C LYS A 73 15.36 -14.19 -2.22
N THR A 74 15.93 -13.23 -1.50
CA THR A 74 16.99 -13.49 -0.50
C THR A 74 16.47 -14.29 0.70
N ASN A 75 15.22 -14.04 1.11
CA ASN A 75 14.60 -14.72 2.25
C ASN A 75 13.97 -16.08 1.91
N ALA A 76 14.06 -16.53 0.64
CA ALA A 76 13.37 -17.71 0.13
C ALA A 76 11.84 -17.68 0.38
N GLU A 77 11.25 -16.48 0.36
CA GLU A 77 9.80 -16.29 0.41
C GLU A 77 9.23 -16.48 -1.00
N ASN A 78 8.33 -17.46 -1.16
CA ASN A 78 7.65 -17.69 -2.44
C ASN A 78 6.54 -16.66 -2.66
N LEU A 79 6.38 -16.24 -3.91
CA LEU A 79 5.22 -15.48 -4.37
C LEU A 79 4.37 -16.43 -5.21
N ASP A 80 3.15 -16.68 -4.76
CA ASP A 80 2.23 -17.55 -5.49
C ASP A 80 1.65 -16.78 -6.68
N VAL A 81 1.67 -17.44 -7.84
CA VAL A 81 1.08 -16.96 -9.07
C VAL A 81 -0.09 -17.89 -9.35
N ILE A 82 -1.31 -17.34 -9.52
CA ILE A 82 -2.39 -18.11 -10.14
C ILE A 82 -2.08 -18.28 -11.63
#